data_AF-A0AAI9FF64-F1
#
_entry.id   AF-A0AAI9FF64-F1
#
_cell.length_a   1.000
_cell.length_b   1.000
_cell.length_c   1.000
_cell.angle_alpha   90.00
_cell.angle_beta   90.00
_cell.angle_gamma   90.00
#
_symmetry.space_group_name_H-M   'P 1'
#
loop_
_entity.id
_entity.type
_entity.pdbx_description
1 polymer ?
#
loop_
_entity_poly.entity_id
_entity_poly.type
_entity_poly.pdbx_seq_one_letter_code
_entity_poly.pdbx_strand_id
1 'polypeptide(L)'
;RVRIRLLTAQAEAQELKNERDRGDVIDTEFCMYALSKLASQISSIMDSLPLTMQRSFPHITPAMLDGLKREVVKACNASARVADNLPQILADYLMETTGNVPDKLQPNKDK
;
A
#
# COMPACT_ATOMS: atom_id res chain seq x y z
N ARG A 1 24.05 9.66 -32.95
CA ARG A 1 23.23 8.67 -32.20
C ARG A 1 23.04 9.07 -30.73
N VAL A 2 24.10 9.45 -30.00
CA VAL A 2 24.01 9.88 -28.59
C VAL A 2 23.13 11.13 -28.39
N ARG A 3 23.25 12.15 -29.24
CA ARG A 3 22.44 13.38 -29.15
C ARG A 3 20.95 13.14 -29.33
N ILE A 4 20.56 12.25 -30.25
CA ILE A 4 19.16 11.89 -30.49
C ILE A 4 18.60 11.18 -29.26
N ARG A 5 19.32 10.19 -28.69
CA ARG A 5 18.90 9.50 -27.46
C ARG A 5 18.73 10.47 -26.27
N LEU A 6 19.65 11.42 -26.10
CA LEU A 6 19.56 12.41 -25.02
C LEU A 6 18.33 13.32 -25.19
N LEU A 7 18.08 13.80 -26.41
CA LEU A 7 16.92 14.64 -26.70
C LEU A 7 15.60 13.88 -26.53
N THR A 8 15.54 12.62 -26.96
CA THR A 8 14.37 11.76 -26.75
C THR A 8 14.12 11.52 -25.25
N ALA A 9 15.14 11.18 -24.46
CA ALA A 9 14.99 10.97 -23.02
C ALA A 9 14.56 12.25 -22.28
N GLN A 10 15.02 13.43 -22.71
CA GLN A 10 14.57 14.71 -22.16
C GLN A 10 13.11 15.01 -22.50
N ALA A 11 12.67 14.68 -23.72
CA ALA A 11 11.27 14.83 -24.12
C ALA A 11 10.36 13.91 -23.31
N GLU A 12 10.70 12.63 -23.17
CA GLU A 12 9.94 11.65 -22.36
C GLU A 12 9.85 12.10 -20.89
N ALA A 13 10.94 12.59 -20.30
CA ALA A 13 10.93 13.11 -18.93
C ALA A 13 10.01 14.33 -18.78
N GLN A 14 9.96 15.20 -19.78
CA GLN A 14 9.09 16.37 -19.77
C GLN A 14 7.62 15.99 -19.97
N GLU A 15 7.32 14.99 -20.80
CA GLU A 15 5.97 14.46 -20.97
C GLU A 15 5.43 13.85 -19.66
N LEU A 16 6.24 13.01 -19.00
CA LEU A 16 5.88 12.43 -17.71
C LEU A 16 5.65 13.50 -16.62
N LYS A 17 6.48 14.55 -16.63
CA LYS A 17 6.29 15.70 -15.73
C LYS A 17 4.97 16.41 -16.02
N ASN A 18 4.65 16.64 -17.29
CA ASN A 18 3.40 17.30 -17.68
C ASN A 18 2.18 16.44 -17.30
N GLU A 19 2.25 15.11 -17.47
CA GLU A 19 1.21 14.17 -17.02
C GLU A 19 1.01 14.23 -15.50
N ARG A 20 2.10 14.29 -14.73
CA ARG A 20 2.04 14.45 -13.27
C ARG A 20 1.38 15.78 -12.89
N ASP A 21 1.79 16.88 -13.53
CA ASP A 21 1.26 18.22 -13.23
C ASP A 21 -0.23 18.35 -13.60
N ARG A 22 -0.70 17.58 -14.59
CA ARG A 22 -2.14 17.44 -14.93
C ARG A 22 -2.91 16.47 -14.02
N GLY A 23 -2.20 15.61 -13.28
CA GLY A 23 -2.80 14.57 -12.44
C GLY A 23 -3.16 13.27 -13.17
N ASP A 24 -2.68 13.09 -14.41
CA ASP A 24 -2.92 11.88 -15.21
C ASP A 24 -2.11 10.68 -14.68
N VAL A 25 -0.97 10.94 -14.03
CA VAL A 25 -0.12 9.94 -13.37
C VAL A 25 0.18 10.34 -11.93
N ILE A 26 0.16 9.36 -11.04
CA ILE A 26 0.50 9.53 -9.62
C ILE A 26 1.82 8.82 -9.35
N ASP A 27 2.68 9.46 -8.56
CA ASP A 27 3.95 8.87 -8.13
C ASP A 27 3.70 7.62 -7.28
N THR A 28 4.32 6.49 -7.65
CA THR A 28 4.25 5.25 -6.89
C THR A 28 4.67 5.47 -5.43
N GLU A 29 5.67 6.30 -5.17
CA GLU A 29 6.12 6.64 -3.81
C GLU A 29 5.02 7.36 -3.02
N PHE A 30 4.22 8.20 -3.68
CA PHE A 30 3.06 8.82 -3.04
C PHE A 30 2.00 7.78 -2.68
N CYS A 31 1.71 6.83 -3.58
CA CYS A 31 0.74 5.75 -3.28
C CYS A 31 1.19 4.91 -2.09
N MET A 32 2.47 4.53 -2.03
CA MET A 32 3.06 3.81 -0.89
C MET A 32 2.94 4.62 0.41
N TYR A 33 3.27 5.90 0.36
CA TYR A 33 3.13 6.82 1.49
C TYR A 33 1.69 6.96 1.97
N ALA A 34 0.75 7.18 1.04
CA ALA A 34 -0.67 7.33 1.35
C ALA A 34 -1.25 6.08 2.01
N LEU A 35 -0.96 4.90 1.45
CA LEU A 35 -1.38 3.62 2.03
C LEU A 35 -0.79 3.39 3.42
N SER A 36 0.49 3.72 3.63
CA SER A 36 1.14 3.61 4.93
C SER A 36 0.50 4.54 5.97
N LYS A 37 0.11 5.76 5.56
CA LYS A 37 -0.61 6.70 6.42
C LYS A 37 -2.01 6.23 6.77
N LEU A 38 -2.77 5.72 5.80
CA LEU A 38 -4.10 5.16 6.04
C LEU A 38 -4.03 3.92 6.95
N ALA A 39 -3.09 3.01 6.70
CA ALA A 39 -2.83 1.87 7.57
C ALA A 39 -2.51 2.29 9.01
N SER A 40 -1.69 3.34 9.19
CA SER A 40 -1.36 3.87 10.52
C SER A 40 -2.59 4.43 11.24
N GLN A 41 -3.47 5.13 10.53
CA GLN A 41 -4.73 5.64 11.09
C GLN A 41 -5.65 4.50 11.53
N ILE A 42 -5.79 3.46 10.70
CA ILE A 42 -6.58 2.26 11.02
C ILE A 42 -6.01 1.59 12.28
N SER A 43 -4.70 1.33 12.34
CA SER A 43 -4.06 0.73 13.50
C SER A 43 -4.32 1.53 14.78
N SER A 44 -4.27 2.86 14.72
CA SER A 44 -4.56 3.70 15.88
C SER A 44 -6.00 3.56 16.39
N ILE A 45 -6.98 3.42 15.49
CA ILE A 45 -8.37 3.13 15.86
C ILE A 45 -8.47 1.75 16.49
N MET A 46 -7.82 0.75 15.88
CA MET A 46 -7.83 -0.63 16.34
C MET A 46 -7.24 -0.80 17.75
N ASP A 47 -6.15 -0.09 18.07
CA ASP A 47 -5.52 -0.13 19.39
C ASP A 47 -6.44 0.36 20.51
N SER A 48 -7.43 1.20 20.19
CA SER A 48 -8.43 1.69 21.15
C SER A 48 -9.58 0.72 21.40
N LEU A 49 -9.77 -0.30 20.54
CA LEU A 49 -10.90 -1.23 20.60
C LEU A 49 -10.95 -2.05 21.90
N PRO A 50 -9.85 -2.63 22.43
CA PRO A 50 -9.92 -3.44 23.64
C PRO A 50 -10.42 -2.64 24.84
N LEU A 51 -9.96 -1.40 24.99
CA LEU A 51 -10.38 -0.51 26.08
C LEU A 51 -11.86 -0.11 25.93
N THR A 52 -12.29 0.19 24.71
CA THR A 52 -13.69 0.53 24.41
C THR A 52 -14.63 -0.64 24.71
N MET A 53 -14.22 -1.86 24.38
CA MET A 53 -14.96 -3.08 24.70
C MET A 53 -15.04 -3.33 26.20
N GLN A 54 -13.94 -3.14 26.94
CA GLN A 54 -13.93 -3.27 28.40
C GLN A 54 -14.89 -2.28 29.08
N ARG A 55 -14.95 -1.03 28.60
CA ARG A 55 -15.86 -0.01 29.13
C ARG A 55 -17.33 -0.30 28.82
N SER A 56 -17.59 -0.84 27.63
CA SER A 56 -18.96 -1.12 27.16
C SER A 56 -19.53 -2.42 27.74
N PHE A 57 -18.66 -3.38 28.10
CA PHE A 57 -19.04 -4.70 28.61
C PHE A 57 -18.30 -5.03 29.90
N PRO A 58 -18.78 -4.55 31.06
CA PRO A 58 -18.08 -4.72 32.35
C PRO A 58 -17.87 -6.17 32.80
N HIS A 59 -18.63 -7.11 32.23
CA HIS A 59 -18.57 -8.55 32.50
C HIS A 59 -17.61 -9.31 31.56
N ILE A 60 -16.91 -8.62 30.66
CA ILE A 60 -15.90 -9.27 29.81
C ILE A 60 -14.80 -9.90 30.69
N THR A 61 -14.48 -11.16 30.42
CA THR A 61 -13.44 -11.84 31.18
C THR A 61 -12.05 -11.38 30.72
N PRO A 62 -11.02 -11.42 31.59
CA PRO A 62 -9.65 -11.11 31.20
C PRO A 62 -9.16 -11.93 30.00
N ALA A 63 -9.51 -13.23 29.95
CA ALA A 63 -9.13 -14.12 28.86
C ALA A 63 -9.73 -13.70 27.50
N MET A 64 -10.99 -13.23 27.48
CA MET A 64 -11.61 -12.70 26.27
C MET A 64 -10.94 -11.40 25.82
N LEU A 65 -10.61 -10.51 26.78
CA LEU A 65 -9.91 -9.26 26.48
C LEU A 65 -8.50 -9.50 25.92
N ASP A 66 -7.79 -10.50 26.44
CA ASP A 66 -6.47 -10.90 25.93
C ASP A 66 -6.55 -11.56 24.55
N GLY A 67 -7.64 -12.29 24.26
CA GLY A 67 -7.95 -12.77 22.91
C GLY A 67 -8.16 -11.60 21.94
N LEU A 68 -8.98 -10.63 22.32
CA LEU A 68 -9.25 -9.44 21.51
C LEU A 68 -7.99 -8.63 21.24
N LYS A 69 -7.15 -8.36 22.25
CA LYS A 69 -5.87 -7.66 22.09
C LYS A 69 -4.96 -8.37 21.09
N ARG A 70 -4.90 -9.70 21.12
CA ARG A 70 -4.11 -10.49 20.17
C ARG A 70 -4.59 -10.34 18.73
N GLU A 71 -5.90 -10.38 18.51
CA GLU A 71 -6.47 -10.18 17.16
C GLU A 71 -6.26 -8.74 16.65
N VAL A 72 -6.39 -7.74 17.53
CA VAL A 72 -6.06 -6.34 17.21
C VAL A 72 -4.61 -6.21 16.74
N VAL A 73 -3.65 -6.75 17.49
CA VAL A 73 -2.22 -6.71 17.12
C VAL A 73 -1.96 -7.39 15.78
N LYS A 74 -2.58 -8.56 15.52
CA LYS A 74 -2.45 -9.24 14.23
C LYS A 74 -2.93 -8.36 13.08
N ALA A 75 -4.08 -7.72 13.23
CA ALA A 75 -4.64 -6.87 12.18
C ALA A 75 -3.91 -5.53 12.01
N CYS A 76 -3.36 -4.93 13.08
CA CYS A 76 -2.46 -3.78 12.99
C CYS A 76 -1.18 -4.15 12.20
N ASN A 77 -0.60 -5.31 12.48
CA ASN A 77 0.59 -5.80 11.78
C ASN A 77 0.32 -6.10 10.30
N ALA A 78 -0.86 -6.64 9.98
CA ALA A 78 -1.27 -6.86 8.60
C ALA A 78 -1.49 -5.52 7.87
N SER A 79 -2.14 -4.55 8.52
CA SER A 79 -2.38 -3.22 7.97
C SER A 79 -1.08 -2.49 7.65
N ALA A 80 -0.07 -2.57 8.54
CA ALA A 80 1.23 -1.95 8.32
C ALA A 80 1.96 -2.46 7.06
N ARG A 81 1.63 -3.67 6.59
CA ARG A 81 2.24 -4.30 5.40
C ARG A 81 1.42 -4.11 4.12
N VAL A 82 0.29 -3.39 4.18
CA VAL A 82 -0.58 -3.17 3.01
C VAL A 82 0.17 -2.48 1.87
N ALA A 83 1.01 -1.49 2.20
CA ALA A 83 1.80 -0.78 1.19
C ALA A 83 2.77 -1.73 0.46
N ASP A 84 3.43 -2.64 1.20
CA ASP A 84 4.39 -3.60 0.63
C ASP A 84 3.79 -4.50 -0.45
N ASN A 85 2.48 -4.76 -0.38
CA ASN A 85 1.76 -5.58 -1.36
C ASN A 85 1.29 -4.80 -2.60
N LEU A 86 1.42 -3.47 -2.62
CA LEU A 86 0.93 -2.64 -3.72
C LEU A 86 1.49 -3.04 -5.10
N PRO A 87 2.79 -3.39 -5.26
CA PRO A 87 3.32 -3.86 -6.54
C PRO A 87 2.65 -5.16 -7.02
N GLN A 88 2.37 -6.08 -6.11
CA GLN A 88 1.69 -7.34 -6.44
C GLN A 88 0.24 -7.09 -6.85
N ILE A 89 -0.49 -6.24 -6.12
CA ILE A 89 -1.87 -5.86 -6.45
C ILE A 89 -1.92 -5.24 -7.85
N LEU A 90 -0.96 -4.38 -8.19
CA LEU A 90 -0.84 -3.81 -9.53
C LEU A 90 -0.54 -4.87 -10.59
N ALA A 91 0.35 -5.82 -10.31
CA ALA A 91 0.65 -6.92 -11.22
C ALA A 91 -0.59 -7.77 -11.51
N ASP A 92 -1.35 -8.14 -10.48
CA ASP A 92 -2.57 -8.94 -10.60
C ASP A 92 -3.63 -8.19 -11.41
N TYR A 93 -3.83 -6.90 -11.13
CA TYR A 93 -4.75 -6.04 -11.90
C TYR A 93 -4.38 -5.95 -13.39
N LEU A 94 -3.10 -5.77 -13.70
CA LEU A 94 -2.63 -5.70 -15.09
C LEU A 94 -2.77 -7.04 -15.81
N MET A 95 -2.51 -8.15 -15.12
CA MET A 95 -2.76 -9.49 -15.66
C MET A 95 -4.24 -9.67 -16.01
N GLU A 96 -5.15 -9.30 -15.11
CA GLU A 96 -6.59 -9.48 -15.30
C GLU A 96 -7.15 -8.59 -16.42
N THR A 97 -6.67 -7.34 -16.51
CA THR A 97 -7.22 -6.36 -17.46
C THR A 97 -6.55 -6.34 -18.82
N THR A 98 -5.25 -6.67 -18.90
CA THR A 98 -4.47 -6.57 -20.13
C THR A 98 -3.86 -7.89 -20.59
N GLY A 99 -3.89 -8.94 -19.76
CA GLY A 99 -3.24 -10.22 -20.05
C GLY A 99 -1.71 -10.17 -20.06
N ASN A 100 -1.12 -9.05 -19.62
CA ASN A 100 0.32 -8.83 -19.65
C ASN A 100 0.79 -8.08 -18.40
N VAL A 101 1.87 -8.56 -17.78
CA VAL A 101 2.51 -7.93 -16.63
C VAL A 101 3.92 -7.49 -17.03
N PRO A 102 4.27 -6.20 -16.91
CA PRO A 102 5.61 -5.72 -17.19
C PRO A 102 6.67 -6.49 -16.40
N ASP A 103 7.80 -6.81 -17.03
CA ASP A 103 8.89 -7.59 -16.43
C ASP A 103 9.36 -7.07 -15.06
N LYS A 104 9.33 -5.75 -14.87
CA LYS A 104 9.71 -5.06 -13.62
C LYS A 104 8.72 -5.27 -12.46
N LEU A 105 7.53 -5.79 -12.72
CA LEU A 105 6.45 -6.06 -11.74
C LEU A 105 6.20 -7.56 -11.56
N GLN A 106 6.94 -8.44 -12.23
CA GLN A 106 6.78 -9.88 -12.08
C GLN A 106 7.39 -10.33 -10.75
N PRO A 107 6.63 -10.98 -9.86
CA PRO A 107 7.18 -11.53 -8.63
C PRO A 107 8.15 -12.68 -8.96
N ASN A 108 9.39 -12.60 -8.46
CA ASN A 108 10.47 -13.61 -8.58
C ASN A 108 11.24 -13.68 -9.92
N LYS A 109 11.88 -12.60 -10.37
CA LYS A 109 13.05 -12.74 -11.29
C LYS A 109 14.41 -12.86 -10.59
N ASP A 110 14.48 -12.52 -9.30
CA ASP A 110 15.74 -12.45 -8.54
C ASP A 110 15.83 -13.46 -7.36
N LYS A 111 15.13 -14.60 -7.44
CA LYS A 111 15.33 -15.75 -6.55
C LYS A 111 15.64 -17.01 -7.32
#